data_AF-A0ABD0PN11-F1
#
_entry.id   AF-A0ABD0PN11-F1
#
_cell.length_a   1.000
_cell.length_b   1.000
_cell.length_c   1.000
_cell.angle_alpha   90.00
_cell.angle_beta   90.00
_cell.angle_gamma   90.00
#
_symmetry.space_group_name_H-M   'P 1'
#
loop_
_entity.id
_entity.type
_entity.pdbx_description
1 polymer ?
#
loop_
_entity_poly.entity_id
_entity_poly.type
_entity_poly.pdbx_seq_one_letter_code
_entity_poly.pdbx_strand_id
1 'polypeptide(L)'
;GIVLYGRDNRELDILLFPEVLDYISPGGSLLLAGRSGVGRRTATCVVSHMHGASLFTPKISRSYSLKHFKSDLKTVMQSAAVDGQQVVLLLEDHQFVHPSFLEMVNSLLSS
;
A
#
# COMPACT_ATOMS: atom_id res chain seq x y z
N GLY A 1 -12.86 14.18 -2.59
CA GLY A 1 -11.74 13.24 -2.72
C GLY A 1 -10.45 13.96 -3.08
N ILE A 2 -10.20 14.17 -4.38
CA ILE A 2 -8.96 14.77 -4.90
C ILE A 2 -8.71 16.20 -4.37
N VAL A 3 -9.74 17.05 -4.31
CA VAL A 3 -9.63 18.43 -3.79
C VAL A 3 -9.31 18.48 -2.28
N LEU A 4 -9.73 17.47 -1.52
CA LEU A 4 -9.40 17.36 -0.09
C LEU A 4 -7.96 16.88 0.11
N TYR A 5 -7.52 15.89 -0.68
CA TYR A 5 -6.12 15.44 -0.67
C TYR A 5 -5.14 16.53 -1.16
N GLY A 6 -5.50 17.28 -2.19
CA GLY A 6 -4.71 18.41 -2.71
C GLY A 6 -4.66 19.63 -1.78
N ARG A 7 -5.49 19.69 -0.73
CA ARG A 7 -5.39 20.71 0.31
C ARG A 7 -4.34 20.37 1.37
N ASP A 8 -4.16 19.08 1.66
CA ASP A 8 -3.19 18.58 2.65
C ASP A 8 -1.86 18.10 2.01
N ASN A 9 -1.83 17.91 0.68
CA ASN A 9 -0.67 17.43 -0.08
C ASN A 9 -0.56 18.15 -1.44
N ARG A 10 0.59 18.05 -2.13
CA ARG A 10 0.83 18.69 -3.43
C ARG A 10 -0.30 18.43 -4.44
N GLU A 11 -0.69 19.47 -5.20
CA GLU A 11 -1.60 19.34 -6.34
C GLU A 11 -1.10 18.24 -7.30
N LEU A 12 -2.02 17.35 -7.67
CA LEU A 12 -1.73 16.18 -8.49
C LEU A 12 -2.77 16.10 -9.61
N ASP A 13 -2.32 16.31 -10.84
CA ASP A 13 -3.05 15.93 -12.05
C ASP A 13 -3.02 14.41 -12.18
N ILE A 14 -4.08 13.74 -11.74
CA ILE A 14 -4.20 12.28 -11.82
C ILE A 14 -5.31 11.93 -12.81
N LEU A 15 -4.95 11.18 -13.85
CA LEU A 15 -5.92 10.38 -14.61
C LEU A 15 -6.27 9.16 -13.75
N LEU A 16 -7.41 9.22 -13.07
CA LEU A 16 -7.92 8.07 -12.32
C LEU A 16 -8.55 7.09 -13.31
N PHE A 17 -8.04 5.88 -13.34
CA PHE A 17 -8.65 4.74 -14.01
C PHE A 17 -9.80 4.24 -13.11
N PRO A 18 -11.07 4.23 -13.58
CA PRO A 18 -12.22 3.76 -12.81
C PRO A 18 -12.02 2.36 -12.21
N GLU A 19 -11.23 1.54 -12.88
CA GLU A 19 -10.86 0.19 -12.45
C GLU A 19 -10.17 0.23 -11.07
N VAL A 20 -9.33 1.22 -10.78
CA VAL A 20 -8.63 1.35 -9.49
C VAL A 20 -9.59 1.62 -8.33
N LEU A 21 -10.73 2.28 -8.61
CA LEU A 21 -11.77 2.56 -7.61
C LEU A 21 -12.59 1.31 -7.29
N ASP A 22 -12.90 0.47 -8.28
CA ASP A 22 -13.66 -0.77 -8.06
C ASP A 22 -12.85 -1.88 -7.38
N TYR A 23 -11.52 -1.89 -7.52
CA TYR A 23 -10.67 -2.93 -6.94
C TYR A 23 -10.30 -2.72 -5.46
N ILE A 24 -10.55 -1.54 -4.87
CA ILE A 24 -10.35 -1.30 -3.43
C ILE A 24 -11.65 -1.63 -2.69
N SER A 25 -12.06 -2.91 -2.79
CA SER A 25 -13.15 -3.46 -1.98
C SER A 25 -12.64 -3.76 -0.56
N PRO A 26 -13.41 -3.50 0.50
CA PRO A 26 -13.02 -3.85 1.87
C PRO A 26 -12.69 -5.35 1.97
N GLY A 27 -11.44 -5.66 2.34
CA GLY A 27 -10.91 -7.02 2.46
C GLY A 27 -10.17 -7.55 1.22
N GLY A 28 -10.13 -6.80 0.12
CA GLY A 28 -9.43 -7.18 -1.12
C GLY A 28 -7.96 -6.73 -1.16
N SER A 29 -7.14 -7.46 -1.92
CA SER A 29 -5.78 -7.05 -2.29
C SER A 29 -5.68 -6.80 -3.80
N LEU A 30 -4.85 -5.84 -4.20
CA LEU A 30 -4.74 -5.39 -5.60
C LEU A 30 -3.30 -5.44 -6.08
N LEU A 31 -3.10 -6.02 -7.27
CA LEU A 31 -1.83 -5.97 -8.00
C LEU A 31 -1.90 -4.88 -9.08
N LEU A 32 -1.19 -3.77 -8.88
CA LEU A 32 -1.14 -2.66 -9.83
C LEU A 32 0.06 -2.79 -10.78
N ALA A 33 -0.11 -3.51 -11.89
CA ALA A 33 0.91 -3.64 -12.95
C ALA A 33 0.78 -2.51 -14.00
N GLY A 34 1.91 -1.92 -14.42
CA GLY A 34 1.91 -0.85 -15.42
C GLY A 34 3.28 -0.20 -15.61
N ARG A 35 3.39 0.70 -16.59
CA ARG A 35 4.61 1.49 -16.83
C ARG A 35 4.89 2.43 -15.64
N SER A 36 6.15 2.81 -15.47
CA SER A 36 6.51 3.85 -14.49
C SER A 36 5.86 5.19 -14.88
N GLY A 37 5.49 6.00 -13.89
CA GLY A 37 4.92 7.34 -14.09
C GLY A 37 3.40 7.42 -14.30
N VAL A 38 2.68 6.31 -14.38
CA VAL A 38 1.21 6.31 -14.60
C VAL A 38 0.37 6.57 -13.33
N GLY A 39 0.99 7.07 -12.25
CA GLY A 39 0.26 7.54 -11.07
C GLY A 39 -0.28 6.46 -10.10
N ARG A 40 0.09 5.18 -10.27
CA ARG A 40 -0.39 4.05 -9.41
C ARG A 40 -0.31 4.35 -7.90
N ARG A 41 0.88 4.69 -7.41
CA ARG A 41 1.13 5.06 -6.00
C ARG A 41 0.23 6.20 -5.54
N THR A 42 0.12 7.23 -6.38
CA THR A 42 -0.68 8.42 -6.08
C THR A 42 -2.16 8.07 -5.99
N ALA A 43 -2.67 7.28 -6.93
CA ALA A 43 -4.05 6.80 -6.91
C ALA A 43 -4.33 5.97 -5.65
N THR A 44 -3.44 5.05 -5.28
CA THR A 44 -3.56 4.29 -4.03
C THR A 44 -3.58 5.20 -2.80
N CYS A 45 -2.68 6.18 -2.71
CA CYS A 45 -2.67 7.16 -1.61
C CYS A 45 -3.99 7.93 -1.50
N VAL A 46 -4.51 8.44 -2.63
CA VAL A 46 -5.76 9.21 -2.65
C VAL A 46 -6.93 8.33 -2.22
N VAL A 47 -7.03 7.11 -2.74
CA VAL A 47 -8.14 6.20 -2.41
C VAL A 47 -8.03 5.75 -0.94
N SER A 48 -6.85 5.36 -0.45
CA SER A 48 -6.64 5.05 0.97
C SER A 48 -7.10 6.20 1.88
N HIS A 49 -6.72 7.44 1.54
CA HIS A 49 -7.14 8.61 2.29
C HIS A 49 -8.66 8.84 2.23
N MET A 50 -9.28 8.64 1.07
CA MET A 50 -10.75 8.76 0.91
C MET A 50 -11.53 7.73 1.73
N HIS A 51 -10.97 6.54 1.95
CA HIS A 51 -11.55 5.51 2.82
C HIS A 51 -11.19 5.67 4.31
N GLY A 52 -10.39 6.68 4.67
CA GLY A 52 -9.89 6.83 6.04
C GLY A 52 -8.90 5.73 6.45
N ALA A 53 -8.35 4.99 5.49
CA ALA A 53 -7.39 3.95 5.73
C ALA A 53 -5.97 4.53 5.90
N SER A 54 -5.27 4.04 6.91
CA SER A 54 -3.86 4.36 7.11
C SER A 54 -2.99 3.66 6.05
N LEU A 55 -2.12 4.42 5.38
CA LEU A 55 -1.21 3.86 4.38
C LEU A 55 0.15 3.57 5.02
N PHE A 56 0.58 2.31 4.95
CA PHE A 56 1.88 1.85 5.40
C PHE A 56 2.73 1.43 4.21
N THR A 57 3.98 1.89 4.16
CA THR A 57 4.96 1.43 3.16
C THR A 57 6.32 1.19 3.83
N PRO A 58 6.95 0.02 3.65
CA PRO A 58 8.25 -0.27 4.22
C PRO A 58 9.32 0.72 3.76
N LYS A 59 10.08 1.28 4.72
CA LYS A 59 11.21 2.15 4.41
C LYS A 59 12.46 1.32 4.27
N ILE A 60 12.90 1.13 3.03
CA ILE A 60 14.08 0.35 2.72
C ILE A 60 15.34 1.13 3.06
N SER A 61 16.23 0.49 3.80
CA SER A 61 17.58 0.95 4.09
C SER A 61 18.61 -0.06 3.55
N ARG A 62 19.88 0.31 3.53
CA ARG A 62 20.96 -0.62 3.10
C ARG A 62 21.04 -1.90 3.93
N SER A 63 20.59 -1.85 5.18
CA SER A 63 20.57 -2.99 6.11
C SER A 63 19.20 -3.65 6.20
N TYR A 64 18.27 -3.31 5.30
CA TYR A 64 16.94 -3.90 5.31
C TYR A 64 17.01 -5.40 5.05
N SER A 65 16.33 -6.17 5.89
CA SER A 65 16.47 -7.63 5.97
C SER A 65 15.12 -8.27 6.23
N LEU A 66 15.07 -9.59 6.12
CA LEU A 66 13.86 -10.35 6.43
C LEU A 66 13.32 -10.10 7.84
N LYS A 67 14.21 -9.83 8.82
CA LYS A 67 13.79 -9.48 10.18
C LYS A 67 13.04 -8.15 10.23
N HIS A 68 13.49 -7.17 9.44
CA HIS A 68 12.83 -5.87 9.36
C HIS A 68 11.46 -6.00 8.68
N PHE A 69 11.37 -6.73 7.57
CA PHE A 69 10.10 -6.98 6.89
C PHE A 69 9.08 -7.70 7.77
N LYS A 70 9.50 -8.73 8.53
CA LYS A 70 8.64 -9.38 9.52
C LYS A 70 8.14 -8.42 10.59
N SER A 71 8.99 -7.49 11.03
CA SER A 71 8.60 -6.47 12.00
C SER A 71 7.56 -5.51 11.41
N ASP A 72 7.76 -5.08 10.17
CA ASP A 72 6.82 -4.19 9.46
C ASP A 72 5.45 -4.85 9.29
N LEU A 73 5.41 -6.12 8.86
CA LEU A 73 4.16 -6.87 8.77
C LEU A 73 3.47 -7.02 10.12
N LYS A 74 4.23 -7.27 11.19
CA LYS A 74 3.67 -7.36 12.54
C LYS A 74 3.02 -6.04 12.96
N THR A 75 3.66 -4.90 12.66
CA THR A 75 3.08 -3.57 12.93
C THR A 75 1.78 -3.37 12.17
N VAL A 76 1.75 -3.69 10.88
CA VAL A 76 0.54 -3.57 10.04
C VAL A 76 -0.59 -4.46 10.57
N MET A 77 -0.29 -5.73 10.87
CA MET A 77 -1.27 -6.66 11.41
C MET A 77 -1.78 -6.25 12.79
N GLN A 78 -0.92 -5.68 13.63
CA GLN A 78 -1.33 -5.17 14.93
C GLN A 78 -2.32 -4.00 14.79
N SER A 79 -2.02 -3.03 13.93
CA SER A 79 -2.94 -1.91 13.68
C SER A 79 -4.27 -2.36 13.08
N ALA A 80 -4.25 -3.36 12.19
CA ALA A 80 -5.47 -3.89 11.60
C ALA A 80 -6.30 -4.74 12.57
N ALA A 81 -5.67 -5.70 13.26
CA ALA A 81 -6.36 -6.72 14.04
C ALA A 81 -6.63 -6.32 15.50
N VAL A 82 -5.76 -5.50 16.09
CA VAL A 82 -5.88 -5.11 17.51
C VAL A 82 -6.50 -3.73 17.64
N ASP A 83 -5.99 -2.75 16.87
CA ASP A 83 -6.46 -1.36 16.97
C ASP A 83 -7.74 -1.11 16.14
N GLY A 84 -8.19 -2.12 15.38
CA GLY A 84 -9.39 -2.04 14.52
C GLY A 84 -9.29 -1.00 13.41
N GLN A 85 -8.09 -0.57 13.05
CA GLN A 85 -7.87 0.45 12.03
C GLN A 85 -7.87 -0.17 10.64
N GLN A 86 -8.43 0.54 9.66
CA GLN A 86 -8.24 0.14 8.27
C GLN A 86 -6.80 0.50 7.84
N VAL A 87 -6.05 -0.48 7.35
CA VAL A 87 -4.65 -0.32 6.93
C VAL A 87 -4.48 -0.80 5.50
N VAL A 88 -3.78 0.00 4.69
CA VAL A 88 -3.33 -0.37 3.35
C VAL A 88 -1.81 -0.55 3.39
N LEU A 89 -1.35 -1.79 3.20
CA LEU A 89 0.06 -2.09 2.98
C LEU A 89 0.40 -1.89 1.50
N LEU A 90 1.19 -0.87 1.20
CA LEU A 90 1.68 -0.58 -0.15
C LEU A 90 3.10 -1.10 -0.34
N LEU A 91 3.24 -2.09 -1.23
CA LEU A 91 4.53 -2.67 -1.64
C LEU A 91 4.87 -2.30 -3.09
N GLU A 92 6.13 -1.95 -3.32
CA GLU A 92 6.67 -1.56 -4.63
C GLU A 92 7.90 -2.41 -4.99
N ASP A 93 8.20 -2.54 -6.29
CA ASP A 93 9.27 -3.41 -6.82
C ASP A 93 10.62 -3.21 -6.12
N HIS A 94 11.00 -1.96 -5.85
CA HIS A 94 12.28 -1.61 -5.23
C HIS A 94 12.42 -2.09 -3.78
N GLN A 95 11.33 -2.54 -3.16
CA GLN A 95 11.28 -3.00 -1.77
C GLN A 95 11.57 -4.50 -1.62
N PHE A 96 11.51 -5.26 -2.71
CA PHE A 96 11.79 -6.70 -2.73
C PHE A 96 13.28 -6.98 -2.81
N VAL A 97 14.01 -6.63 -1.75
CA VAL A 97 15.47 -6.85 -1.65
C VAL A 97 15.86 -8.30 -1.32
N HIS A 98 14.89 -9.15 -0.95
CA HIS A 98 15.09 -10.57 -0.66
C HIS A 98 13.93 -11.41 -1.24
N PRO A 99 14.20 -12.54 -1.91
CA PRO A 99 13.17 -13.34 -2.59
C PRO A 99 12.05 -13.81 -1.63
N SER A 100 12.40 -14.19 -0.41
CA SER A 100 11.42 -14.62 0.61
C SER A 100 10.40 -13.57 1.03
N PHE A 101 10.52 -12.30 0.60
CA PHE A 101 9.48 -11.30 0.86
C PHE A 101 8.20 -11.64 0.08
N LEU A 102 8.34 -12.05 -1.18
CA LEU A 102 7.20 -12.43 -2.01
C LEU A 102 6.49 -13.68 -1.47
N GLU A 103 7.25 -14.66 -0.98
CA GLU A 103 6.69 -15.85 -0.33
C GLU A 103 5.84 -15.46 0.88
N MET A 104 6.32 -14.53 1.69
CA MET A 104 5.62 -14.06 2.89
C MET A 104 4.36 -13.26 2.57
N VAL A 105 4.41 -12.41 1.53
CA VAL A 105 3.23 -11.70 1.02
C VAL A 105 2.21 -12.72 0.50
N ASN A 106 2.65 -13.73 -0.26
CA ASN A 106 1.76 -14.77 -0.75
C ASN A 106 1.10 -15.54 0.40
N SER A 107 1.86 -15.92 1.44
CA SER A 107 1.30 -16.56 2.63
C SER A 107 0.25 -15.68 3.34
N LEU A 108 0.51 -14.37 3.44
CA LEU A 108 -0.42 -13.40 4.03
C LEU A 108 -1.73 -13.31 3.23
N LEU A 109 -1.65 -13.35 1.90
CA LEU A 109 -2.81 -13.27 1.00
C LEU A 109 -3.61 -14.56 0.92
N SER A 110 -2.96 -15.72 1.12
CA SER A 110 -3.58 -17.05 0.99
C SER A 110 -4.26 -17.58 2.26
N SER A 111 -4.13 -16.86 3.38
CA SER A 111 -4.58 -17.31 4.71
C SER A 111 -6.02 -16.92 5.02
#